data_AF-A0A3B8JLK5-F1
#
_entry.id   AF-A0A3B8JLK5-F1
#
_cell.length_a   1.000
_cell.length_b   1.000
_cell.length_c   1.000
_cell.angle_alpha   90.00
_cell.angle_beta   90.00
_cell.angle_gamma   90.00
#
_symmetry.space_group_name_H-M   'P 1'
#
loop_
_entity.id
_entity.type
_entity.pdbx_description
1 polymer ?
#
loop_
_entity_poly.entity_id
_entity_poly.type
_entity_poly.pdbx_seq_one_letter_code
_entity_poly.pdbx_strand_id
1 'polypeptide(L)' 'MTDEEKTVNFRIFLSEEDRTRFKVACAKNRTTMSQQAVELILEWLETQENETLPPAKKSKGEK' A
#
# COMPACT_ATOMS: atom_id res chain seq x y z
N MET A 1 -19.64 -12.02 -13.83
CA MET A 1 -18.41 -11.54 -14.47
C MET A 1 -17.34 -11.66 -13.41
N THR A 2 -16.58 -12.75 -13.45
CA THR A 2 -15.48 -12.99 -12.53
C THR A 2 -14.30 -12.21 -13.11
N ASP A 3 -14.11 -10.99 -12.64
CA ASP A 3 -12.90 -10.23 -12.91
C ASP A 3 -11.80 -10.99 -12.15
N GLU A 4 -11.17 -11.97 -12.82
CA GLU A 4 -9.92 -12.55 -12.34
C GLU A 4 -8.95 -11.38 -12.22
N GLU A 5 -8.74 -10.90 -10.99
CA GLU A 5 -7.88 -9.77 -10.69
C GLU A 5 -6.57 -9.97 -11.44
N LYS A 6 -6.35 -9.18 -12.49
CA LYS A 6 -5.16 -9.29 -13.33
C LYS A 6 -3.95 -8.97 -12.46
N THR A 7 -3.32 -10.02 -11.93
CA THR A 7 -2.06 -9.89 -11.22
C THR A 7 -1.00 -9.45 -12.21
N VAL A 8 -0.60 -8.18 -12.12
CA VAL A 8 0.47 -7.59 -12.92
C VAL A 8 1.81 -7.76 -12.21
N ASN A 9 2.89 -7.96 -12.98
CA ASN A 9 4.24 -8.06 -12.42
C ASN A 9 4.77 -6.67 -12.09
N PHE A 10 5.10 -6.42 -10.83
CA PHE A 10 5.72 -5.18 -10.36
C PHE A 10 7.20 -5.43 -10.08
N ARG A 11 8.08 -4.82 -10.88
CA ARG A 11 9.53 -4.95 -10.74
C ARG A 11 10.11 -3.74 -10.03
N ILE A 12 10.69 -3.97 -8.86
CA ILE A 12 11.29 -2.92 -8.02
C ILE A 12 12.81 -2.97 -8.17
N PHE A 13 13.43 -1.81 -8.39
CA PHE A 13 14.87 -1.64 -8.37
C PHE A 13 15.26 -1.03 -7.01
N LEU A 14 15.97 -1.81 -6.21
CA LEU A 14 16.50 -1.39 -4.90
C LEU A 14 17.99 -1.71 -4.86
N SER A 15 18.74 -0.95 -4.07
CA SER A 15 20.13 -1.27 -3.74
C SER A 15 20.20 -2.63 -3.00
N GLU A 16 21.34 -3.31 -3.11
CA GLU A 16 21.53 -4.62 -2.46
C GLU A 16 21.37 -4.52 -0.92
N GLU A 17 21.84 -3.43 -0.34
CA GLU A 17 21.70 -3.14 1.09
C GLU A 17 20.23 -3.01 1.52
N ASP A 18 19.43 -2.24 0.77
CA ASP A 18 18.01 -2.04 1.06
C ASP A 18 17.21 -3.32 0.87
N ARG A 19 17.51 -4.10 -0.19
CA ARG A 19 16.91 -5.43 -0.38
C ARG A 19 17.22 -6.36 0.79
N THR A 20 18.44 -6.31 1.32
CA THR A 20 18.86 -7.13 2.45
C THR A 20 18.13 -6.73 3.73
N ARG A 21 18.05 -5.43 4.01
CA ARG A 21 17.27 -4.90 5.14
C ARG A 21 15.80 -5.29 5.04
N PHE A 22 15.20 -5.14 3.86
CA PHE A 22 13.81 -5.52 3.61
C PHE A 22 13.58 -7.02 3.82
N LYS A 23 14.47 -7.87 3.31
CA LYS A 23 14.41 -9.32 3.52
C LYS A 23 14.50 -9.69 5.00
N VAL A 24 15.41 -9.07 5.75
CA VAL A 24 15.56 -9.31 7.19
C VAL A 24 14.30 -8.88 7.95
N ALA A 25 13.69 -7.75 7.59
CA ALA A 25 12.43 -7.29 8.18
C ALA A 25 11.28 -8.27 7.90
N CYS A 26 11.13 -8.73 6.65
CA CYS A 26 10.12 -9.73 6.27
C CYS A 26 10.32 -11.04 7.06
N ALA A 27 11.56 -11.50 7.21
CA ALA A 27 11.87 -12.70 7.99
C ALA A 27 11.46 -12.58 9.47
N LYS A 28 11.63 -11.39 10.07
CA LYS A 28 11.19 -11.11 11.45
C LYS A 28 9.66 -11.16 11.58
N ASN A 29 8.96 -10.60 10.61
CA ASN A 29 7.49 -10.55 10.58
C ASN A 29 6.84 -11.85 10.06
N ARG A 30 7.65 -12.86 9.68
CA ARG A 30 7.19 -14.12 9.06
C ARG A 30 6.34 -13.90 7.81
N THR A 31 6.63 -12.82 7.08
CA THR A 31 5.97 -12.48 5.82
C THR A 31 6.92 -12.74 4.64
N THR A 32 6.34 -12.96 3.45
CA THR A 32 7.14 -13.00 2.22
C THR A 32 7.40 -11.58 1.72
N MET A 33 8.52 -11.38 1.01
CA MET A 33 8.83 -10.06 0.44
C MET A 33 7.72 -9.54 -0.47
N SER A 34 7.08 -10.43 -1.24
CA SER A 34 5.97 -10.06 -2.13
C SER A 34 4.73 -9.63 -1.34
N GLN A 35 4.35 -10.38 -0.31
CA GLN A 35 3.18 -10.02 0.53
C GLN A 35 3.40 -8.71 1.26
N GLN A 36 4.59 -8.52 1.87
CA GLN A 36 4.90 -7.28 2.58
C GLN A 36 4.91 -6.08 1.63
N ALA A 37 5.40 -6.25 0.40
CA ALA A 37 5.37 -5.18 -0.60
C ALA A 37 3.94 -4.82 -1.01
N VAL A 38 3.07 -5.81 -1.22
CA VAL A 38 1.65 -5.57 -1.53
C VAL A 38 0.95 -4.83 -0.39
N GLU A 39 1.16 -5.28 0.85
CA GLU A 39 0.57 -4.66 2.04
C GLU A 39 1.00 -3.19 2.18
N LEU A 40 2.29 -2.89 2.01
CA LEU A 40 2.80 -1.52 2.04
C LEU A 40 2.23 -0.64 0.91
N ILE A 41 2.02 -1.22 -0.28
CA ILE A 41 1.41 -0.49 -1.40
C ILE A 41 -0.05 -0.17 -1.10
N LEU A 42 -0.82 -1.14 -0.59
CA LEU A 42 -2.23 -0.96 -0.25
C LEU A 42 -2.39 0.06 0.89
N GLU A 43 -1.62 -0.07 1.96
CA GLU A 43 -1.64 0.88 3.10
C GLU A 43 -1.30 2.31 2.65
N TRP A 44 -0.31 2.44 1.74
CA TRP A 44 0.05 3.74 1.18
C TRP A 44 -1.08 4.31 0.30
N LEU A 45 -1.74 3.49 -0.53
CA LEU A 45 -2.87 3.91 -1.34
C LEU A 45 -4.06 4.36 -0.48
N GLU A 46 -4.39 3.62 0.59
CA GLU A 46 -5.43 4.00 1.56
C GLU A 46 -5.13 5.37 2.20
N THR A 47 -3.87 5.61 2.53
CA THR A 47 -3.43 6.90 3.08
C THR A 47 -3.61 8.04 2.08
N GLN A 48 -3.24 7.82 0.81
CA GLN A 48 -3.40 8.82 -0.24
C GLN A 48 -4.88 9.09 -0.59
N GLU A 49 -5.71 8.06 -0.61
CA GLU A 49 -7.15 8.20 -0.88
C GLU A 49 -7.84 9.00 0.24
N ASN A 50 -7.42 8.79 1.50
CA ASN A 50 -7.89 9.57 2.64
C ASN A 50 -7.40 11.04 2.61
N GLU A 51 -6.20 11.33 2.08
CA GLU A 51 -5.73 12.72 1.88
C GLU A 51 -6.48 13.47 0.76
N THR A 52 -7.23 12.76 -0.10
CA THR A 52 -7.98 13.36 -1.22
C THR A 52 -9.44 13.68 -0.89
N LEU A 53 -9.88 13.50 0.37
CA LEU A 53 -11.14 14.04 0.84
C LEU A 53 -10.90 15.42 1.47
N PRO A 54 -11.28 16.55 0.82
CA PRO A 54 -11.31 17.82 1.52
C PRO A 54 -12.17 17.64 2.78
N PRO A 55 -11.84 18.28 3.91
CA PRO A 55 -12.66 18.17 5.11
C PRO A 55 -14.07 18.59 4.72
N ALA A 56 -15.00 17.63 4.78
CA ALA A 56 -16.40 17.87 4.55
C ALA A 56 -16.84 18.97 5.53
N LYS A 57 -16.93 20.21 5.03
CA LYS A 57 -17.58 21.30 5.72
C LYS A 57 -19.03 20.86 5.94
N LYS A 58 -19.30 20.31 7.13
CA LYS A 58 -20.63 20.27 7.73
C LYS A 58 -21.05 21.71 7.99
N SER A 59 -21.42 22.44 6.94
CA SER A 59 -22.21 23.67 7.06
C SER A 59 -23.67 23.26 6.93
N LYS A 60 -24.19 22.82 8.07
CA LYS A 60 -25.59 22.64 8.39
C LYS A 60 -26.36 23.87 7.92
N GLY A 61 -27.31 23.67 7.02
CA GLY A 61 -28.32 24.67 6.71
C GLY A 61 -29.14 24.95 7.96
N GLU A 62 -29.22 26.21 8.37
CA GLU A 62 -30.24 26.71 9.27
C GLU A 62 -30.91 27.89 8.56
N LYS A 63 -32.02 27.52 7.93
CA LYS A 63 -33.32 28.20 7.79
C LYS A 63 -33.38 29.72 7.94
#